data_AF-A0A323TJ70-F1
#
_entry.id   AF-A0A323TJ70-F1
#
_cell.length_a   1.000
_cell.length_b   1.000
_cell.length_c   1.000
_cell.angle_alpha   90.00
_cell.angle_beta   90.00
_cell.angle_gamma   90.00
#
_symmetry.space_group_name_H-M   'P 1'
#
loop_
_entity.id
_entity.type
_entity.pdbx_description
1 polymer ?
#
loop_
_entity_poly.entity_id
_entity_poly.type
_entity_poly.pdbx_seq_one_letter_code
_entity_poly.pdbx_strand_id
1 'polypeptide(L)'
;MILLSQISKILYKKIGLKTWLASLIIFLLFMIFVLPQVAAYTKNITGTGESPDGSYWYSASELYHLADEYGEEGRNYYVVSRFTFDIVWPLVYLFFLSSSLTVLFRKVNRYPLFQYLHLLPFGGVVFDFLENMSASIVMWRYPEKTPIIAELTPIFTFVKWNFIYVSFACLLVGAILFTLQVIRNSGSNK
;
A
#
# COMPACT_ATOMS: atom_id res chain seq x y z
N MET A 1 -20.48 8.25 7.38
CA MET A 1 -20.81 6.85 7.77
C MET A 1 -21.57 6.06 6.70
N ILE A 2 -22.56 6.62 6.01
CA ILE A 2 -23.39 5.89 5.03
C ILE A 2 -22.54 5.30 3.88
N LEU A 3 -21.65 6.08 3.26
CA LEU A 3 -20.83 5.64 2.14
C LEU A 3 -19.91 4.44 2.47
N LEU A 4 -19.16 4.52 3.58
CA LEU A 4 -18.27 3.43 4.02
C LEU A 4 -19.05 2.14 4.27
N SER A 5 -20.26 2.25 4.83
CA SER A 5 -21.13 1.09 5.04
C SER A 5 -21.61 0.45 3.73
N GLN A 6 -21.85 1.26 2.69
CA GLN A 6 -22.25 0.76 1.37
C GLN A 6 -21.08 0.06 0.67
N ILE A 7 -19.90 0.67 0.70
CA ILE A 7 -18.67 0.07 0.14
C ILE A 7 -18.39 -1.28 0.82
N SER A 8 -18.39 -1.31 2.15
CA SER A 8 -18.17 -2.54 2.92
C SER A 8 -19.17 -3.65 2.54
N LYS A 9 -20.46 -3.34 2.45
CA LYS A 9 -21.50 -4.29 2.01
C LYS A 9 -21.24 -4.82 0.59
N ILE A 10 -20.81 -3.96 -0.34
CA ILE A 10 -20.47 -4.36 -1.71
C ILE A 10 -19.27 -5.32 -1.71
N LEU A 11 -18.22 -5.02 -0.94
CA LEU A 11 -17.04 -5.87 -0.82
C LEU A 11 -17.41 -7.25 -0.26
N TYR A 12 -18.17 -7.32 0.83
CA TYR A 12 -18.65 -8.59 1.38
C TYR A 12 -19.54 -9.37 0.41
N LYS A 13 -20.33 -8.68 -0.42
CA LYS A 13 -21.16 -9.33 -1.45
C LYS A 13 -20.33 -9.90 -2.60
N LYS A 14 -19.29 -9.18 -3.07
CA LYS A 14 -18.54 -9.53 -4.29
C LYS A 14 -17.31 -10.41 -4.04
N ILE A 15 -16.64 -10.26 -2.91
CA ILE A 15 -15.34 -10.90 -2.68
C ILE A 15 -15.55 -12.31 -2.11
N GLY A 16 -15.43 -13.32 -2.96
CA GLY A 16 -15.37 -14.72 -2.56
C GLY A 16 -13.95 -15.28 -2.57
N LEU A 17 -13.82 -16.59 -2.33
CA LEU A 17 -12.53 -17.30 -2.36
C LEU A 17 -11.82 -17.16 -3.71
N LYS A 18 -12.55 -17.24 -4.83
CA LYS A 18 -11.98 -17.08 -6.19
C LYS A 18 -11.37 -15.69 -6.39
N THR A 19 -12.09 -14.64 -5.97
CA THR A 19 -11.62 -13.25 -6.04
C THR A 19 -10.37 -13.06 -5.19
N TRP A 20 -10.37 -13.62 -3.97
CA TRP A 20 -9.20 -13.59 -3.10
C TRP A 20 -7.99 -14.32 -3.71
N LEU A 21 -8.19 -15.53 -4.26
CA LEU A 21 -7.11 -16.28 -4.93
C LEU A 21 -6.53 -15.49 -6.11
N ALA A 22 -7.38 -14.86 -6.93
CA ALA A 22 -6.93 -14.00 -8.01
C ALA A 22 -6.12 -12.81 -7.48
N SER A 23 -6.59 -12.15 -6.41
CA SER A 23 -5.87 -11.03 -5.78
C SER A 23 -4.51 -11.45 -5.21
N LEU A 24 -4.43 -12.65 -4.62
CA LEU A 24 -3.20 -13.21 -4.08
C LEU A 24 -2.20 -13.52 -5.20
N ILE A 25 -2.65 -14.16 -6.28
CA ILE A 25 -1.80 -14.47 -7.44
C ILE A 25 -1.26 -13.17 -8.05
N ILE A 26 -2.11 -12.17 -8.29
CA ILE A 26 -1.68 -10.87 -8.84
C ILE A 26 -0.65 -10.21 -7.93
N PHE A 27 -0.91 -10.18 -6.61
CA PHE A 27 0.02 -9.60 -5.63
C PHE A 27 1.38 -10.31 -5.65
N LEU A 28 1.40 -11.65 -5.66
CA LEU A 28 2.63 -12.43 -5.72
C LEU A 28 3.39 -12.22 -7.04
N LEU A 29 2.69 -12.18 -8.18
CA LEU A 29 3.32 -11.90 -9.48
C LEU A 29 3.95 -10.51 -9.49
N PHE A 30 3.28 -9.50 -8.92
CA PHE A 30 3.81 -8.15 -8.84
C PHE A 30 5.06 -8.08 -7.95
N MET A 31 5.03 -8.72 -6.78
CA MET A 31 6.16 -8.81 -5.86
C MET A 31 7.37 -9.54 -6.44
N ILE A 32 7.15 -10.64 -7.16
CA ILE A 32 8.23 -11.52 -7.65
C ILE A 32 8.82 -11.00 -8.96
N PHE A 33 7.99 -10.47 -9.86
CA PHE A 33 8.43 -10.13 -11.21
C PHE A 33 8.50 -8.62 -11.47
N VAL A 34 7.53 -7.84 -10.98
CA VAL A 34 7.42 -6.42 -11.36
C VAL A 34 8.32 -5.54 -10.48
N LEU A 35 8.16 -5.59 -9.15
CA LEU A 35 8.92 -4.72 -8.24
C LEU A 35 10.44 -4.89 -8.37
N PRO A 36 11.01 -6.10 -8.47
CA PRO A 36 12.46 -6.26 -8.62
C PRO A 36 12.98 -5.67 -9.94
N GLN A 37 12.22 -5.79 -11.03
CA GLN A 37 12.60 -5.22 -12.33
C GLN A 37 12.56 -3.69 -12.30
N VAL A 38 11.51 -3.10 -11.70
CA VAL A 38 11.40 -1.65 -11.54
C VAL A 38 12.51 -1.11 -10.64
N ALA A 39 12.81 -1.78 -9.52
CA ALA A 39 13.90 -1.39 -8.63
C ALA A 39 15.26 -1.44 -9.33
N ALA A 40 15.53 -2.49 -10.12
CA ALA A 40 16.76 -2.59 -10.90
C ALA A 40 16.87 -1.48 -11.96
N TYR A 41 15.78 -1.20 -12.68
CA TYR A 41 15.75 -0.14 -13.68
C TYR A 41 15.90 1.26 -13.05
N THR A 42 15.24 1.50 -11.92
CA THR A 42 15.37 2.75 -11.14
C THR A 42 16.82 2.98 -10.73
N LYS A 43 17.49 1.94 -10.21
CA LYS A 43 18.90 2.02 -9.84
C LYS A 43 19.81 2.33 -11.02
N ASN A 44 19.53 1.79 -12.19
CA ASN A 44 20.32 2.06 -13.39
C ASN A 44 20.20 3.52 -13.87
N ILE A 45 19.02 4.14 -13.72
CA ILE A 45 18.80 5.53 -14.17
C ILE A 45 19.23 6.54 -13.11
N THR A 46 18.85 6.31 -11.85
CA THR A 46 19.08 7.27 -10.76
C THR A 46 20.44 7.12 -10.07
N GLY A 47 21.17 6.03 -10.36
CA GLY A 47 22.42 5.67 -9.68
C GLY A 47 22.23 5.01 -8.31
N THR A 48 21.03 5.04 -7.74
CA THR A 48 20.72 4.52 -6.41
C THR A 48 19.44 3.69 -6.37
N GLY A 49 19.35 2.74 -5.46
CA GLY A 49 18.09 2.01 -5.21
C GLY A 49 17.17 2.71 -4.22
N GLU A 50 17.63 3.82 -3.63
CA GLU A 50 16.88 4.55 -2.63
C GLU A 50 15.74 5.33 -3.25
N SER A 51 14.61 5.36 -2.55
CA SER A 51 13.42 6.02 -2.99
C SER A 51 12.59 6.49 -1.79
N PRO A 52 11.96 7.69 -1.83
CA PRO A 52 11.21 8.24 -0.70
C PRO A 52 10.13 7.28 -0.17
N ASP A 53 9.37 6.66 -1.08
CA ASP A 53 8.31 5.69 -0.77
C ASP A 53 8.81 4.37 -0.19
N GLY A 54 10.09 4.04 -0.38
CA GLY A 54 10.76 2.87 0.19
C GLY A 54 11.17 3.04 1.66
N SER A 55 11.12 4.28 2.17
CA SER A 55 11.50 4.61 3.54
C SER A 55 10.27 4.68 4.45
N TYR A 56 10.43 4.32 5.74
CA TYR A 56 9.35 4.48 6.72
C TYR A 56 9.15 5.94 7.14
N TRP A 57 10.24 6.70 7.22
CA TRP A 57 10.28 8.12 7.54
C TRP A 57 11.52 8.76 6.91
N TYR A 58 11.44 10.04 6.57
CA TYR A 58 12.55 10.89 6.13
C TYR A 58 12.18 12.37 6.34
N SER A 59 13.15 13.26 6.13
CA SER A 59 13.03 14.72 6.23
C SER A 59 12.94 15.36 4.84
N ALA A 60 12.41 16.58 4.77
CA ALA A 60 12.42 17.35 3.53
C ALA A 60 13.86 17.53 2.97
N SER A 61 14.87 17.67 3.84
CA SER A 61 16.28 17.73 3.44
C SER A 61 16.76 16.46 2.75
N GLU A 62 16.40 15.27 3.26
CA GLU A 62 16.74 13.99 2.63
C GLU A 62 16.04 13.83 1.28
N LEU A 63 14.79 14.28 1.17
CA LEU A 63 14.07 14.30 -0.12
C LEU A 63 14.79 15.17 -1.17
N TYR A 64 15.31 16.34 -0.76
CA TYR A 64 16.10 17.18 -1.65
C TYR A 64 17.48 16.60 -1.97
N HIS A 65 18.09 15.89 -1.04
CA HIS A 65 19.35 15.18 -1.29
C HIS A 65 19.15 14.10 -2.35
N LEU A 66 18.08 13.31 -2.24
CA LEU A 66 17.69 12.33 -3.25
C LEU A 66 17.42 13.00 -4.61
N ALA A 67 16.74 14.15 -4.62
CA ALA A 67 16.50 14.90 -5.85
C ALA A 67 17.81 15.35 -6.53
N ASP A 68 18.81 15.73 -5.75
CA ASP A 68 20.15 16.07 -6.25
C ASP A 68 20.85 14.84 -6.83
N GLU A 69 20.89 13.76 -6.04
CA GLU A 69 21.56 12.49 -6.39
C GLU A 69 20.99 11.87 -7.67
N TYR A 70 19.67 11.93 -7.85
CA TYR A 70 19.00 11.43 -9.05
C TYR A 70 19.41 12.15 -10.33
N GLY A 71 19.90 13.39 -10.25
CA GLY A 71 20.13 14.23 -11.42
C GLY A 71 18.85 14.51 -12.22
N GLU A 72 18.97 15.24 -13.32
CA GLU A 72 17.81 15.64 -14.12
C GLU A 72 17.09 14.43 -14.75
N GLU A 73 17.84 13.47 -15.30
CA GLU A 73 17.27 12.27 -15.92
C GLU A 73 16.54 11.39 -14.91
N GLY A 74 17.15 11.12 -13.75
CA GLY A 74 16.53 10.34 -12.68
C GLY A 74 15.28 10.99 -12.11
N ARG A 75 15.27 12.31 -11.94
CA ARG A 75 14.04 13.04 -11.51
C ARG A 75 12.93 12.98 -12.55
N ASN A 76 13.26 13.13 -13.83
CA ASN A 76 12.26 12.99 -14.91
C ASN A 76 11.68 11.57 -14.94
N TYR A 77 12.52 10.54 -14.84
CA TYR A 77 12.08 9.17 -14.72
C TYR A 77 11.19 8.98 -13.49
N TYR A 78 11.60 9.49 -12.32
CA TYR A 78 10.84 9.41 -11.07
C TYR A 78 9.42 9.97 -11.24
N VAL A 79 9.29 11.19 -11.79
CA VAL A 79 7.98 11.82 -11.99
C VAL A 79 7.10 10.96 -12.91
N VAL A 80 7.63 10.50 -14.05
CA VAL A 80 6.86 9.65 -14.98
C VAL A 80 6.45 8.34 -14.32
N SER A 81 7.35 7.74 -13.54
CA SER A 81 7.14 6.45 -12.93
C SER A 81 6.01 6.48 -11.88
N ARG A 82 5.91 7.57 -11.09
CA ARG A 82 4.82 7.81 -10.12
C ARG A 82 3.43 7.92 -10.72
N PHE A 83 3.32 8.37 -11.98
CA PHE A 83 2.05 8.50 -12.69
C PHE A 83 1.82 7.39 -13.73
N THR A 84 2.62 6.33 -13.71
CA THR A 84 2.47 5.18 -14.63
C THR A 84 2.41 3.88 -13.86
N PHE A 85 3.54 3.21 -13.65
CA PHE A 85 3.58 1.92 -12.97
C PHE A 85 3.11 2.05 -11.52
N ASP A 86 3.44 3.15 -10.86
CA ASP A 86 3.23 3.30 -9.42
C ASP A 86 1.80 3.72 -9.06
N ILE A 87 0.94 3.96 -10.06
CA ILE A 87 -0.52 3.97 -9.85
C ILE A 87 -1.03 2.54 -9.65
N VAL A 88 -0.41 1.56 -10.32
CA VAL A 88 -0.87 0.16 -10.30
C VAL A 88 -0.51 -0.51 -8.99
N TRP A 89 0.66 -0.23 -8.42
CA TRP A 89 1.12 -0.88 -7.19
C TRP A 89 0.14 -0.70 -6.00
N PRO A 90 -0.35 0.51 -5.71
CA PRO A 90 -1.35 0.73 -4.66
C PRO A 90 -2.66 -0.02 -4.88
N LEU A 91 -3.09 -0.13 -6.13
CA LEU A 91 -4.30 -0.87 -6.49
C LEU A 91 -4.11 -2.38 -6.31
N VAL A 92 -2.91 -2.90 -6.57
CA VAL A 92 -2.55 -4.30 -6.36
C VAL A 92 -2.58 -4.65 -4.87
N TYR A 93 -1.91 -3.88 -4.00
CA TYR A 93 -1.98 -4.16 -2.56
C TYR A 93 -3.39 -3.91 -2.00
N LEU A 94 -4.13 -2.91 -2.50
CA LEU A 94 -5.52 -2.65 -2.11
C LEU A 94 -6.39 -3.86 -2.38
N PHE A 95 -6.29 -4.41 -3.60
CA PHE A 95 -7.09 -5.55 -4.01
C PHE A 95 -6.79 -6.77 -3.15
N PHE A 96 -5.50 -7.05 -2.90
CA PHE A 96 -5.07 -8.17 -2.07
C PHE A 96 -5.47 -8.02 -0.59
N LEU A 97 -5.11 -6.90 0.05
CA LEU A 97 -5.38 -6.69 1.47
C LEU A 97 -6.88 -6.61 1.75
N SER A 98 -7.64 -5.86 0.94
CA SER A 98 -9.09 -5.75 1.13
C SER A 98 -9.78 -7.10 0.91
N SER A 99 -9.35 -7.88 -0.09
CA SER A 99 -9.92 -9.20 -0.33
C SER A 99 -9.62 -10.18 0.79
N SER A 100 -8.37 -10.19 1.26
CA SER A 100 -7.92 -11.07 2.33
C SER A 100 -8.64 -10.77 3.64
N LEU A 101 -8.69 -9.49 4.04
CA LEU A 101 -9.42 -9.06 5.22
C LEU A 101 -10.93 -9.35 5.11
N THR A 102 -11.52 -9.17 3.91
CA THR A 102 -12.94 -9.50 3.68
C THR A 102 -13.22 -10.98 3.88
N VAL A 103 -12.41 -11.88 3.30
CA VAL A 103 -12.59 -13.34 3.46
C VAL A 103 -12.41 -13.76 4.91
N LEU A 104 -11.38 -13.23 5.57
CA LEU A 104 -10.97 -13.62 6.91
C LEU A 104 -11.96 -13.19 7.98
N PHE A 105 -12.39 -11.93 7.95
CA PHE A 105 -13.31 -11.39 8.95
C PHE A 105 -14.79 -11.65 8.66
N ARG A 106 -15.14 -12.23 7.50
CA ARG A 106 -16.53 -12.61 7.15
C ARG A 106 -17.21 -13.46 8.23
N LYS A 107 -16.45 -14.35 8.88
CA LYS A 107 -16.98 -15.27 9.91
C LYS A 107 -16.73 -14.78 11.33
N VAL A 108 -15.94 -13.72 11.51
CA VAL A 108 -15.58 -13.15 12.81
C VAL A 108 -16.53 -11.98 13.10
N ASN A 109 -17.81 -12.29 13.30
CA ASN A 109 -18.87 -11.29 13.50
C ASN A 109 -19.04 -10.87 14.98
N ARG A 110 -18.00 -11.02 15.81
CA ARG A 110 -18.11 -10.79 17.26
C ARG A 110 -18.10 -9.30 17.63
N TYR A 111 -17.51 -8.45 16.79
CA TYR A 111 -17.42 -7.00 17.02
C TYR A 111 -17.73 -6.20 15.76
N PRO A 112 -18.63 -5.20 15.81
CA PRO A 112 -19.01 -4.39 14.64
C PRO A 112 -17.83 -3.71 13.93
N LEU A 113 -16.80 -3.29 14.68
CA LEU A 113 -15.62 -2.64 14.11
C LEU A 113 -14.84 -3.55 13.15
N PHE A 114 -14.83 -4.86 13.39
CA PHE A 114 -14.08 -5.82 12.58
C PHE A 114 -14.64 -5.95 11.17
N GLN A 115 -15.92 -5.59 10.98
CA GLN A 115 -16.56 -5.57 9.66
C GLN A 115 -15.99 -4.48 8.74
N TYR A 116 -15.27 -3.50 9.28
CA TYR A 116 -14.73 -2.38 8.51
C TYR A 116 -13.21 -2.44 8.33
N LEU A 117 -12.52 -3.44 8.91
CA LEU A 117 -11.06 -3.56 8.80
C LEU A 117 -10.58 -3.70 7.35
N HIS A 118 -11.40 -4.30 6.48
CA HIS A 118 -11.11 -4.40 5.04
C HIS A 118 -11.12 -3.06 4.30
N LEU A 119 -11.51 -1.95 4.95
CA LEU A 119 -11.44 -0.60 4.39
C LEU A 119 -10.12 0.10 4.74
N LEU A 120 -9.32 -0.41 5.67
CA LEU A 120 -8.02 0.18 6.04
C LEU A 120 -7.08 0.39 4.83
N PRO A 121 -6.96 -0.56 3.88
CA PRO A 121 -6.06 -0.38 2.74
C PRO A 121 -6.42 0.80 1.82
N PHE A 122 -7.69 1.25 1.82
CA PHE A 122 -8.10 2.43 1.05
C PHE A 122 -7.41 3.70 1.56
N GLY A 123 -7.24 3.83 2.89
CA GLY A 123 -6.45 4.92 3.47
C GLY A 123 -5.02 4.88 2.96
N GLY A 124 -4.41 3.70 2.95
CA GLY A 124 -3.06 3.50 2.39
C GLY A 124 -2.94 4.03 0.96
N VAL A 125 -3.87 3.65 0.06
CA VAL A 125 -3.87 4.12 -1.34
C VAL A 125 -4.01 5.64 -1.47
N VAL A 126 -4.90 6.24 -0.68
CA VAL A 126 -5.07 7.71 -0.73
C VAL A 126 -3.76 8.41 -0.35
N PHE A 127 -3.11 7.97 0.72
CA PHE A 127 -1.84 8.57 1.16
C PHE A 127 -0.67 8.24 0.24
N ASP A 128 -0.69 7.09 -0.44
CA ASP A 128 0.29 6.75 -1.49
C ASP A 128 0.17 7.71 -2.68
N PHE A 129 -1.04 7.97 -3.18
CA PHE A 129 -1.22 8.93 -4.27
C PHE A 129 -0.88 10.37 -3.87
N LEU A 130 -1.20 10.77 -2.63
CA LEU A 130 -0.81 12.09 -2.11
C LEU A 130 0.72 12.23 -2.04
N GLU A 131 1.40 11.21 -1.55
CA GLU A 131 2.87 11.15 -1.50
C GLU A 131 3.48 11.19 -2.91
N ASN A 132 3.00 10.34 -3.82
CA ASN A 132 3.48 10.29 -5.20
C ASN A 132 3.34 11.65 -5.90
N MET A 133 2.22 12.33 -5.68
CA MET A 133 2.00 13.67 -6.20
C MET A 133 2.96 14.70 -5.56
N SER A 134 3.10 14.71 -4.23
CA SER A 134 3.92 15.70 -3.54
C SER A 134 5.42 15.50 -3.81
N ALA A 135 5.90 14.25 -3.81
CA ALA A 135 7.28 13.91 -4.17
C ALA A 135 7.58 14.30 -5.62
N SER A 136 6.66 14.02 -6.55
CA SER A 136 6.84 14.40 -7.96
C SER A 136 6.94 15.91 -8.16
N ILE A 137 6.14 16.71 -7.43
CA ILE A 137 6.24 18.18 -7.47
C ILE A 137 7.62 18.64 -6.97
N VAL A 138 8.13 18.03 -5.89
CA VAL A 138 9.46 18.35 -5.36
C VAL A 138 10.55 18.00 -6.38
N MET A 139 10.49 16.81 -6.97
CA MET A 139 11.46 16.36 -7.98
C MET A 139 11.43 17.23 -9.24
N TRP A 140 10.23 17.58 -9.72
CA TRP A 140 10.06 18.40 -10.92
C TRP A 140 10.58 19.83 -10.76
N ARG A 141 10.43 20.43 -9.57
CA ARG A 141 10.87 21.81 -9.30
C ARG A 141 12.34 21.94 -8.91
N TYR A 142 12.99 20.86 -8.49
CA TYR A 142 14.39 20.90 -8.07
C TYR A 142 15.30 21.46 -9.20
N PRO A 143 16.20 22.42 -8.92
CA PRO A 143 16.74 22.80 -7.61
C PRO A 143 15.93 23.85 -6.82
N GLU A 144 14.83 24.38 -7.37
CA GLU A 144 13.97 25.28 -6.61
C GLU A 144 13.32 24.53 -5.44
N LYS A 145 13.36 25.16 -4.26
CA LYS A 145 12.67 24.61 -3.10
C LYS A 145 11.16 24.77 -3.26
N THR A 146 10.45 23.76 -2.77
CA THR A 146 9.00 23.69 -2.69
C THR A 146 8.63 23.53 -1.20
N PRO A 147 8.77 24.61 -0.41
CA PRO A 147 8.47 24.57 1.02
C PRO A 147 7.00 24.16 1.23
N ILE A 148 6.69 23.62 2.41
CA ILE A 148 5.41 23.00 2.76
C ILE A 148 5.20 21.65 2.06
N ILE A 149 5.24 21.58 0.74
CA ILE A 149 5.02 20.31 0.01
C ILE A 149 6.10 19.29 0.39
N ALA A 150 7.36 19.69 0.42
CA ALA A 150 8.46 18.81 0.82
C ALA A 150 8.36 18.33 2.28
N GLU A 151 7.76 19.11 3.17
CA GLU A 151 7.51 18.73 4.57
C GLU A 151 6.29 17.80 4.72
N LEU A 152 5.30 17.94 3.84
CA LEU A 152 4.11 17.07 3.83
C LEU A 152 4.40 15.69 3.24
N THR A 153 5.30 15.58 2.25
CA THR A 153 5.62 14.30 1.60
C THR A 153 5.99 13.18 2.61
N PRO A 154 6.94 13.36 3.56
CA PRO A 154 7.24 12.30 4.53
C PRO A 154 6.09 11.98 5.49
N ILE A 155 5.23 12.96 5.79
CA ILE A 155 4.01 12.72 6.58
C ILE A 155 3.07 11.79 5.80
N PHE A 156 2.89 12.00 4.50
CA PHE A 156 2.10 11.11 3.66
C PHE A 156 2.71 9.71 3.58
N THR A 157 4.04 9.59 3.39
CA THR A 157 4.76 8.31 3.45
C THR A 157 4.49 7.58 4.77
N PHE A 158 4.62 8.27 5.89
CA PHE A 158 4.41 7.69 7.22
C PHE A 158 2.97 7.20 7.43
N VAL A 159 1.99 8.04 7.11
CA VAL A 159 0.57 7.70 7.27
C VAL A 159 0.21 6.52 6.37
N LYS A 160 0.69 6.51 5.11
CA LYS A 160 0.57 5.37 4.20
C LYS A 160 1.07 4.08 4.85
N TRP A 161 2.33 4.07 5.31
CA TRP A 161 2.95 2.86 5.87
C TRP A 161 2.21 2.35 7.09
N ASN A 162 1.68 3.23 7.94
CA ASN A 162 0.85 2.83 9.06
C ASN A 162 -0.44 2.12 8.60
N PHE A 163 -1.14 2.62 7.57
CA PHE A 163 -2.30 1.91 7.01
C PHE A 163 -1.93 0.53 6.47
N ILE A 164 -0.81 0.42 5.77
CA ILE A 164 -0.33 -0.85 5.20
C ILE A 164 0.05 -1.83 6.32
N TYR A 165 0.86 -1.41 7.27
CA TYR A 165 1.31 -2.26 8.39
C TYR A 165 0.16 -2.70 9.29
N VAL A 166 -0.78 -1.80 9.63
CA VAL A 166 -1.96 -2.18 10.40
C VAL A 166 -2.83 -3.16 9.62
N SER A 167 -2.94 -3.02 8.29
CA SER A 167 -3.67 -3.98 7.45
C SER A 167 -3.03 -5.38 7.49
N PHE A 168 -1.70 -5.47 7.39
CA PHE A 168 -0.97 -6.74 7.52
C PHE A 168 -1.05 -7.31 8.93
N ALA A 169 -0.98 -6.48 9.98
CA ALA A 169 -1.15 -6.93 11.36
C ALA A 169 -2.56 -7.52 11.58
N CYS A 170 -3.61 -6.86 11.05
CA CYS A 170 -4.98 -7.38 11.09
C CYS A 170 -5.09 -8.72 10.33
N LEU A 171 -4.40 -8.86 9.20
CA LEU A 171 -4.36 -10.10 8.43
C LEU A 171 -3.73 -11.24 9.23
N LEU A 172 -2.60 -10.99 9.88
CA LEU A 172 -1.92 -11.97 10.73
C LEU A 172 -2.79 -12.40 11.92
N VAL A 173 -3.35 -11.42 12.65
CA VAL A 173 -4.23 -11.69 13.80
C VAL A 173 -5.46 -12.48 13.35
N GLY A 174 -6.10 -12.08 12.26
CA GLY A 174 -7.27 -12.79 11.74
C GLY A 174 -6.91 -14.23 11.32
N ALA A 175 -5.74 -14.47 10.73
CA ALA A 175 -5.30 -15.79 10.29
C ALA A 175 -5.07 -16.72 11.50
N ILE A 176 -4.45 -16.21 12.57
CA ILE A 176 -4.29 -16.93 13.83
C ILE A 176 -5.67 -17.29 14.41
N LEU A 177 -6.59 -16.31 14.52
CA LEU A 177 -7.93 -16.54 15.05
C LEU A 177 -8.72 -17.57 14.23
N PHE A 178 -8.62 -17.50 12.91
CA PHE A 178 -9.27 -18.46 12.01
C PHE A 178 -8.73 -19.88 12.22
N THR A 179 -7.40 -20.04 12.27
CA THR A 179 -6.76 -21.35 12.53
C THR A 179 -7.17 -21.93 13.88
N LEU A 180 -7.16 -21.12 14.94
CA LEU A 180 -7.59 -21.53 16.28
C LEU A 180 -9.07 -21.98 16.29
N GLN A 181 -9.94 -21.27 15.56
CA GLN A 181 -11.34 -21.64 15.42
C GLN A 181 -11.51 -22.99 14.70
N VAL A 182 -10.76 -23.23 13.62
CA VAL A 182 -10.79 -24.49 12.87
C VAL A 182 -10.34 -25.66 13.76
N ILE A 183 -9.25 -25.51 14.51
CA ILE A 183 -8.73 -26.55 15.42
C ILE A 183 -9.77 -26.88 16.49
N ARG A 184 -10.37 -25.86 17.13
CA ARG A 184 -11.40 -26.06 18.17
C ARG A 184 -12.62 -26.81 17.65
N ASN A 185 -13.08 -26.48 16.44
CA ASN A 185 -14.25 -27.13 15.84
C ASN A 185 -13.97 -28.59 15.44
N SER A 186 -12.75 -28.90 14.98
CA SER A 186 -12.33 -30.27 14.67
C SER A 186 -12.18 -31.16 15.91
N GLY A 187 -11.85 -30.57 17.06
CA GLY A 187 -11.79 -31.29 18.34
C GLY A 187 -13.15 -31.54 19.01
N SER A 188 -14.17 -30.73 18.69
CA SER A 188 -15.54 -30.88 19.23
C SER A 188 -16.41 -31.87 18.46
N ASN A 189 -15.97 -32.32 17.27
CA ASN A 189 -16.65 -33.31 16.42
C ASN A 189 -16.07 -34.73 16.58
N LYS A 190 -15.20 -34.95 17.57
CA LYS A 190 -14.74 -36.27 18.03
C LYS A 190 -15.34 -36.53 19.40
#